data_AF-A0A1V0PX87-F1
#
_entry.id   AF-A0A1V0PX87-F1
#
_cell.length_a   1.000
_cell.length_b   1.000
_cell.length_c   1.000
_cell.angle_alpha   90.00
_cell.angle_beta   90.00
_cell.angle_gamma   90.00
#
_symmetry.space_group_name_H-M   'P 1'
#
loop_
_entity.id
_entity.type
_entity.pdbx_description
1 polymer ?
#
loop_
_entity_poly.entity_id
_entity_poly.type
_entity_poly.pdbx_seq_one_letter_code
_entity_poly.pdbx_strand_id
1 'polypeptide(L)'
;MVVGAMAGTAGLPLPRVETGIALSVIVLGAAIAAEWRPWEWVTLAIVAVFAIFHGYAHGAELPRAADPANYATGFVLATGMIHVLGIGVGLLLNPIWQGRLSRLLGAAIALAGVGFLVL
;
A
#
# COMPACT_ATOMS: atom_id res chain seq x y z
N MET A 1 -6.66 -6.81 -0.87
CA MET A 1 -5.71 -7.58 -1.70
C MET A 1 -6.38 -8.78 -2.34
N VAL A 2 -6.91 -9.76 -1.58
CA VAL A 2 -7.45 -11.02 -2.12
C VAL A 2 -8.44 -10.84 -3.28
N VAL A 3 -9.49 -10.02 -3.10
CA VAL A 3 -10.50 -9.79 -4.17
C VAL A 3 -9.86 -9.23 -5.44
N GLY A 4 -8.97 -8.24 -5.31
CA GLY A 4 -8.21 -7.71 -6.44
C GLY A 4 -7.34 -8.78 -7.10
N ALA A 5 -6.65 -9.58 -6.30
CA ALA A 5 -5.80 -10.66 -6.81
C ALA A 5 -6.58 -11.71 -7.58
N MET A 6 -7.76 -12.12 -7.08
CA MET A 6 -8.67 -13.02 -7.81
C MET A 6 -9.07 -12.42 -9.16
N ALA A 7 -9.44 -11.15 -9.20
CA ALA A 7 -9.80 -10.46 -10.44
C ALA A 7 -8.61 -10.41 -11.42
N GLY A 8 -7.39 -10.12 -10.94
CA GLY A 8 -6.16 -10.12 -11.73
C GLY A 8 -5.82 -11.50 -12.29
N THR A 9 -5.92 -12.55 -11.47
CA THR A 9 -5.68 -13.93 -11.93
C THR A 9 -6.71 -14.40 -12.95
N ALA A 10 -7.96 -13.93 -12.83
CA ALA A 10 -9.03 -14.23 -13.77
C ALA A 10 -8.94 -13.43 -15.08
N GLY A 11 -7.99 -12.49 -15.19
CA GLY A 11 -7.81 -11.65 -16.37
C GLY A 11 -8.93 -10.63 -16.59
N LEU A 12 -9.68 -10.29 -15.55
CA LEU A 12 -10.73 -9.27 -15.65
C LEU A 12 -10.10 -7.90 -15.94
N PRO A 13 -10.57 -7.12 -16.92
CA PRO A 13 -9.96 -5.84 -17.22
C PRO A 13 -10.20 -4.84 -16.09
N LEU A 14 -9.12 -4.42 -15.41
CA LEU A 14 -9.14 -3.26 -14.51
C LEU A 14 -8.28 -2.14 -15.11
N PRO A 15 -8.89 -1.04 -15.60
CA PRO A 15 -8.14 0.06 -16.18
C PRO A 15 -7.39 0.86 -15.10
N ARG A 16 -6.27 1.50 -15.49
CA ARG A 16 -5.53 2.47 -14.68
C ARG A 16 -5.05 1.93 -13.32
N VAL A 17 -4.58 0.68 -13.29
CA VAL A 17 -4.07 0.04 -12.07
C VAL A 17 -2.91 0.82 -11.45
N GLU A 18 -1.94 1.20 -12.28
CA GLU A 18 -0.77 1.97 -11.85
C GLU A 18 -1.17 3.33 -11.26
N THR A 19 -2.13 4.02 -11.88
CA THR A 19 -2.70 5.26 -11.33
C THR A 19 -3.33 5.02 -9.96
N GLY A 20 -4.10 3.93 -9.79
CA GLY A 20 -4.69 3.57 -8.49
C GLY A 20 -3.63 3.29 -7.42
N ILE A 21 -2.53 2.64 -7.81
CA ILE A 21 -1.38 2.40 -6.93
C ILE A 21 -0.71 3.74 -6.58
N ALA A 22 -0.42 4.60 -7.55
CA ALA A 22 0.19 5.91 -7.33
C ALA A 22 -0.65 6.78 -6.38
N LEU A 23 -1.97 6.84 -6.61
CA LEU A 23 -2.89 7.55 -5.73
C LEU A 23 -2.92 6.99 -4.31
N SER A 24 -2.79 5.67 -4.15
CA SER A 24 -2.70 5.07 -2.80
C SER A 24 -1.48 5.58 -2.03
N VAL A 25 -0.33 5.68 -2.71
CA VAL A 25 0.92 6.16 -2.13
C VAL A 25 0.79 7.64 -1.75
N ILE A 26 0.20 8.45 -2.63
CA ILE A 26 -0.06 9.87 -2.37
C ILE A 26 -1.01 10.05 -1.18
N VAL A 27 -2.18 9.41 -1.22
CA VAL A 27 -3.25 9.61 -0.22
C VAL A 27 -2.84 9.11 1.15
N LEU A 28 -2.28 7.90 1.24
CA LEU A 28 -1.85 7.32 2.52
C LEU A 28 -0.63 8.04 3.07
N GLY A 29 0.34 8.42 2.22
CA GLY A 29 1.47 9.24 2.63
C GLY A 29 1.04 10.60 3.17
N ALA A 30 0.12 11.28 2.47
CA ALA A 30 -0.43 12.57 2.90
C ALA A 30 -1.22 12.46 4.21
N ALA A 31 -2.00 11.40 4.40
CA ALA A 31 -2.70 11.12 5.66
C ALA A 31 -1.72 11.01 6.84
N ILE A 32 -0.60 10.31 6.65
CA ILE A 32 0.47 10.21 7.66
C ILE A 32 1.12 11.58 7.90
N ALA A 33 1.47 12.31 6.85
CA ALA A 33 2.13 13.62 6.93
C ALA A 33 1.29 14.68 7.66
N ALA A 34 -0.02 14.68 7.40
CA ALA A 34 -1.00 15.56 8.00
C ALA A 34 -1.43 15.11 9.40
N GLU A 35 -0.94 13.96 9.89
CA GLU A 35 -1.39 13.35 11.14
C GLU A 35 -2.92 13.20 11.18
N TRP A 36 -3.50 12.77 10.05
CA TRP A 36 -4.95 12.68 9.90
C TRP A 36 -5.50 11.53 10.75
N ARG A 37 -6.44 11.85 11.64
CA ARG A 37 -7.06 10.89 12.57
C ARG A 37 -8.58 10.79 12.33
N PRO A 38 -9.02 10.24 11.18
CA PRO A 38 -10.44 10.04 10.92
C PRO A 38 -11.01 8.89 11.76
N TRP A 39 -12.32 8.68 11.67
CA TRP A 39 -12.96 7.49 12.22
C TRP A 39 -12.42 6.22 11.57
N GLU A 40 -12.32 5.14 12.33
CA GLU A 40 -11.68 3.89 11.90
C GLU A 40 -12.25 3.35 10.58
N TRP A 41 -13.58 3.37 10.41
CA TRP A 41 -14.22 2.87 9.20
C TRP A 41 -13.85 3.67 7.94
N VAL A 42 -13.51 4.96 8.07
CA VAL A 42 -13.03 5.78 6.95
C VAL A 42 -11.66 5.28 6.51
N THR A 43 -10.75 5.06 7.46
CA THR A 43 -9.43 4.50 7.19
C THR A 43 -9.54 3.12 6.53
N LEU A 44 -10.37 2.24 7.08
CA LEU A 44 -10.59 0.90 6.53
C LEU A 44 -11.16 0.95 5.11
N ALA A 45 -12.12 1.84 4.84
CA ALA A 45 -12.69 2.00 3.51
C ALA A 45 -11.64 2.46 2.48
N ILE A 46 -10.83 3.46 2.83
CA ILE A 46 -9.76 3.97 1.95
C ILE A 46 -8.74 2.87 1.65
N VAL A 47 -8.25 2.18 2.69
CA VAL A 47 -7.29 1.09 2.54
C VAL A 47 -7.88 -0.06 1.72
N ALA A 48 -9.14 -0.44 1.96
CA ALA A 48 -9.81 -1.51 1.22
C ALA A 48 -9.92 -1.20 -0.27
N VAL A 49 -10.29 0.04 -0.63
CA VAL A 49 -10.35 0.49 -2.03
C VAL A 49 -8.99 0.38 -2.70
N PHE A 50 -7.93 0.91 -2.09
CA PHE A 50 -6.59 0.82 -2.67
C PHE A 50 -6.04 -0.60 -2.72
N ALA A 51 -6.44 -1.45 -1.77
CA ALA A 51 -6.05 -2.86 -1.73
C ALA A 51 -6.66 -3.69 -2.88
N ILE A 52 -7.60 -3.15 -3.67
CA ILE A 52 -8.05 -3.78 -4.91
C ILE A 52 -6.98 -3.65 -6.00
N PHE A 53 -6.41 -2.46 -6.20
CA PHE A 53 -5.43 -2.18 -7.25
C PHE A 53 -4.11 -2.93 -7.03
N HIS A 54 -3.57 -2.87 -5.82
CA HIS A 54 -2.37 -3.62 -5.44
C HIS A 54 -2.59 -5.13 -5.57
N GLY A 55 -3.73 -5.63 -5.06
CA GLY A 55 -4.08 -7.04 -5.18
C GLY A 55 -4.17 -7.48 -6.64
N TYR A 56 -4.82 -6.67 -7.48
CA TYR A 56 -4.95 -6.92 -8.91
C TYR A 56 -3.60 -7.02 -9.61
N ALA A 57 -2.67 -6.09 -9.36
CA ALA A 57 -1.34 -6.12 -9.96
C ALA A 57 -0.61 -7.43 -9.66
N HIS A 58 -0.53 -7.82 -8.38
CA HIS A 58 0.07 -9.09 -7.99
C HIS A 58 -0.67 -10.31 -8.55
N GLY A 59 -2.01 -10.27 -8.59
CA GLY A 59 -2.83 -11.33 -9.16
C GLY A 59 -2.63 -11.51 -10.66
N ALA A 60 -2.39 -10.43 -11.41
CA ALA A 60 -2.14 -10.49 -12.85
C ALA A 60 -0.75 -11.05 -13.19
N GLU A 61 0.22 -10.88 -12.28
CA GLU A 61 1.57 -11.44 -12.40
C GLU A 61 1.63 -12.92 -11.97
N LEU A 62 0.82 -13.32 -11.00
CA LEU A 62 0.86 -14.65 -10.39
C LEU A 62 0.87 -15.83 -11.40
N PRO A 63 0.02 -15.85 -12.46
CA PRO A 63 0.01 -16.96 -13.44
C PRO A 63 1.27 -17.02 -14.32
N ARG A 64 2.04 -15.92 -14.38
CA ARG A 64 3.28 -15.81 -15.17
C ARG A 64 4.54 -16.03 -14.32
N ALA A 65 4.41 -16.18 -13.01
CA ALA A 65 5.53 -16.44 -12.12
C ALA A 65 6.12 -17.83 -12.39
N ALA A 66 7.45 -17.95 -12.26
CA ALA A 66 8.14 -19.24 -12.39
C ALA A 66 7.65 -20.28 -11.37
N ASP A 67 7.31 -19.82 -10.16
CA ASP A 67 6.66 -20.60 -9.12
C ASP A 67 5.57 -19.74 -8.43
N PRO A 68 4.29 -19.92 -8.80
CA PRO A 68 3.19 -19.13 -8.25
C PRO A 68 3.02 -19.27 -6.72
N ALA A 69 3.31 -20.45 -6.16
CA ALA A 69 3.14 -20.68 -4.72
C ALA A 69 4.21 -19.93 -3.92
N ASN A 70 5.46 -19.98 -4.38
CA ASN A 70 6.55 -19.22 -3.77
C ASN A 70 6.38 -17.70 -3.95
N TYR A 71 5.91 -17.24 -5.12
CA TYR A 71 5.57 -15.83 -5.33
C TYR A 71 4.51 -15.35 -4.33
N ALA A 72 3.39 -16.07 -4.19
CA ALA A 72 2.32 -15.69 -3.27
C ALA A 72 2.81 -15.66 -1.81
N THR A 73 3.58 -16.66 -1.41
CA THR A 73 4.16 -16.75 -0.06
C THR A 73 5.10 -15.59 0.22
N GLY A 74 6.03 -15.31 -0.70
CA GLY A 74 6.98 -14.20 -0.60
C GLY A 74 6.26 -12.85 -0.52
N PHE A 75 5.27 -12.62 -1.37
CA PHE A 75 4.44 -11.41 -1.37
C PHE A 75 3.74 -11.18 -0.03
N VAL A 76 3.05 -12.21 0.51
CA VAL A 76 2.33 -12.11 1.78
C VAL A 76 3.30 -11.85 2.93
N LEU A 77 4.42 -12.58 2.98
CA LEU A 77 5.44 -12.41 4.01
C LEU A 77 6.10 -11.04 3.96
N ALA A 78 6.53 -10.59 2.77
CA ALA A 78 7.14 -9.28 2.60
C ALA A 78 6.17 -8.16 3.00
N THR A 79 4.91 -8.24 2.56
CA THR A 79 3.88 -7.26 2.91
C THR A 79 3.64 -7.21 4.42
N GLY A 80 3.49 -8.36 5.06
CA GLY A 80 3.32 -8.46 6.51
C GLY A 80 4.53 -7.93 7.28
N MET A 81 5.75 -8.28 6.84
CA MET A 81 7.00 -7.86 7.48
C MET A 81 7.15 -6.33 7.44
N ILE A 82 6.92 -5.71 6.29
CA ILE A 82 7.03 -4.24 6.15
C ILE A 82 6.00 -3.54 7.05
N HIS A 83 4.78 -4.07 7.17
CA HIS A 83 3.78 -3.51 8.07
C HIS A 83 4.19 -3.60 9.55
N VAL A 84 4.62 -4.79 9.99
CA VAL A 84 5.04 -5.00 11.38
C VAL A 84 6.24 -4.11 11.73
N LEU A 85 7.23 -4.02 10.83
CA LEU A 85 8.39 -3.14 11.01
C LEU A 85 7.96 -1.66 11.07
N GLY A 86 7.09 -1.22 10.17
CA GLY A 86 6.57 0.15 10.18
C GLY A 86 5.81 0.49 11.47
N ILE A 87 4.96 -0.42 11.95
CA ILE A 87 4.27 -0.28 13.24
C ILE A 87 5.28 -0.20 14.38
N GLY A 88 6.28 -1.08 14.40
CA GLY A 88 7.34 -1.06 15.40
C GLY A 88 8.10 0.27 15.43
N VAL A 89 8.53 0.77 14.26
CA VAL A 89 9.17 2.09 14.13
C VAL A 89 8.25 3.20 14.67
N GLY A 90 6.97 3.18 14.32
CA GLY A 90 5.99 4.13 14.82
C GLY A 90 5.83 4.09 16.34
N LEU A 91 5.65 2.90 16.93
CA LEU A 91 5.45 2.73 18.37
C LEU A 91 6.69 3.13 19.18
N LEU A 92 7.90 2.82 18.68
CA LEU A 92 9.16 3.11 19.38
C LEU A 92 9.58 4.58 19.23
N LEU A 93 9.50 5.14 18.02
CA LEU A 93 10.09 6.45 17.72
C LEU A 93 9.09 7.61 17.81
N ASN A 94 7.77 7.39 17.67
CA ASN A 94 6.81 8.48 17.79
C ASN A 94 6.84 9.17 19.16
N PRO A 95 6.96 8.49 20.31
CA PRO A 95 7.05 9.15 21.61
C PRO A 95 8.32 10.01 21.75
N ILE A 96 9.44 9.56 21.16
CA ILE A 96 10.74 10.23 21.24
C ILE A 96 10.76 11.49 20.34
N TRP A 97 10.24 11.35 19.12
CA TRP A 97 10.28 12.40 18.10
C TRP A 97 8.97 13.17 17.95
N GLN A 98 8.02 12.96 18.87
CA GLN A 98 6.68 13.56 18.87
C GLN A 98 5.98 13.41 17.50
N GLY A 99 6.08 12.23 16.89
CA GLY A 99 5.48 11.93 15.58
C GLY A 99 6.13 12.59 14.36
N ARG A 100 7.13 13.48 14.53
CA ARG A 100 7.75 14.23 13.42
C ARG A 100 8.40 13.32 12.38
N LEU A 101 9.06 12.25 12.82
CA LEU A 101 9.68 11.28 11.92
C LEU A 101 8.64 10.62 11.01
N SER A 102 7.54 10.11 11.58
CA SER A 102 6.45 9.51 10.81
C SER A 102 5.86 10.49 9.81
N ARG A 103 5.67 11.75 10.21
CA ARG A 103 5.16 12.80 9.31
C ARG A 103 6.10 13.11 8.14
N LEU A 104 7.40 13.20 8.40
CA LEU A 104 8.42 13.39 7.35
C LEU A 104 8.46 12.21 6.37
N LEU A 105 8.39 10.98 6.89
CA LEU A 105 8.32 9.78 6.05
C LEU A 105 7.02 9.76 5.24
N GLY A 106 5.88 10.12 5.83
CA GLY A 106 4.61 10.26 5.12
C GLY A 106 4.69 11.27 3.97
N ALA A 107 5.33 12.43 4.20
CA ALA A 107 5.54 13.44 3.16
C ALA A 107 6.45 12.92 2.04
N ALA A 108 7.54 12.23 2.38
CA ALA A 108 8.43 11.61 1.42
C ALA A 108 7.71 10.54 0.57
N ILE A 109 6.89 9.71 1.20
CA ILE A 109 6.04 8.72 0.52
C ILE A 109 5.08 9.43 -0.46
N ALA A 110 4.39 10.46 0.00
CA ALA A 110 3.45 11.20 -0.85
C ALA A 110 4.13 11.83 -2.07
N LEU A 111 5.30 12.45 -1.88
CA LEU A 111 6.10 13.04 -2.96
C LEU A 111 6.61 11.98 -3.93
N ALA A 112 7.06 10.82 -3.44
CA ALA A 112 7.42 9.70 -4.30
C ALA A 112 6.23 9.20 -5.13
N GLY A 113 5.03 9.17 -4.54
CA GLY A 113 3.79 8.85 -5.24
C GLY A 113 3.44 9.87 -6.33
N VAL A 114 3.64 11.17 -6.07
CA VAL A 114 3.49 12.21 -7.11
C VAL A 114 4.51 12.02 -8.22
N GLY A 115 5.77 11.73 -7.89
CA GLY A 115 6.80 11.40 -8.87
C GLY A 115 6.40 10.21 -9.73
N PHE A 116 5.96 9.11 -9.11
CA PHE A 116 5.50 7.91 -9.81
C PHE A 116 4.24 8.15 -10.68
N LEU A 117 3.41 9.13 -10.35
CA LEU A 117 2.22 9.46 -11.13
C LEU A 117 2.52 10.29 -12.39
N VAL A 118 3.59 11.09 -12.35
CA VAL A 118 3.88 12.13 -13.37
C VAL A 118 5.06 11.77 -14.27
N LEU A 119 5.99 10.95 -13.79
CA LEU A 119 7.16 10.46 -14.54
C LEU A 119 6.84 9.15 -15.27
#